data_AF-A8XSK8-F1
#
_entry.id   AF-A8XSK8-F1
#
_cell.length_a   1.000
_cell.length_b   1.000
_cell.length_c   1.000
_cell.angle_alpha   90.00
_cell.angle_beta   90.00
_cell.angle_gamma   90.00
#
_symmetry.space_group_name_H-M   'P 1'
#
loop_
_entity.id
_entity.type
_entity.pdbx_description
1 polymer ?
#
loop_
_entity_poly.entity_id
_entity_poly.type
_entity_poly.pdbx_seq_one_letter_code
_entity_poly.pdbx_strand_id
1 'polypeptide(L)'
;MEPSENEKLIKNVFNNSYFVNHILDYVLEDFIIYNLDYRLVNKTFRHVVDGKIREKYKSMKLEYDDGAEENSILTEMQRLNPFNIRKEFYVNSEEVKVKHLGKLFRFLKDVAQVKVREIRLKNLSRLNVTLHRPLHDKVIGKLIGNNKSEIETFIGMDDICHPGCSHCLKIAKQCPIYGPVN
;
A
#
# COMPACT_ATOMS: atom_id res chain seq x y z
N MET A 1 27.56 28.03 24.61
CA MET A 1 28.25 26.81 25.09
C MET A 1 28.60 25.99 23.86
N GLU A 2 29.87 25.68 23.63
CA GLU A 2 30.25 24.86 22.47
C GLU A 2 29.76 23.42 22.64
N PRO A 3 29.36 22.73 21.55
CA PRO A 3 28.98 21.33 21.63
C PRO A 3 30.19 20.47 22.00
N SER A 4 29.96 19.48 22.86
CA SER A 4 30.96 18.46 23.16
C SER A 4 31.36 17.68 21.89
N GLU A 5 32.52 17.05 21.92
CA GLU A 5 32.99 16.20 20.82
C GLU A 5 31.97 15.08 20.49
N ASN A 6 31.38 14.48 21.52
CA ASN A 6 30.32 13.48 21.36
C ASN A 6 29.09 14.04 20.64
N GLU A 7 28.66 15.26 20.96
CA GLU A 7 27.54 15.91 20.26
C GLU A 7 27.86 16.20 18.80
N LYS A 8 29.12 16.53 18.48
CA LYS A 8 29.59 16.71 17.09
C LYS A 8 29.55 15.37 16.34
N LEU A 9 30.07 14.30 16.94
CA LEU A 9 30.05 12.95 16.35
C LEU A 9 28.63 12.43 16.11
N ILE A 10 27.73 12.57 17.09
CA ILE A 10 26.31 12.17 16.96
C ILE A 10 25.65 12.90 15.79
N LYS A 11 25.87 14.22 15.68
CA LYS A 11 25.35 15.01 14.56
C LYS A 11 25.90 14.54 13.21
N ASN A 12 27.18 14.20 13.13
CA ASN A 12 27.79 13.72 11.89
C ASN A 12 27.17 12.40 11.41
N VAL A 13 26.81 11.50 12.33
CA VAL A 13 26.12 10.25 11.98
C VAL A 13 24.66 10.50 11.63
N PHE A 14 23.90 11.13 12.53
CA PHE A 14 22.44 11.26 12.39
C PHE A 14 21.98 12.31 11.37
N ASN A 15 22.88 13.17 10.88
CA ASN A 15 22.58 14.06 9.76
C ASN A 15 23.07 13.52 8.40
N ASN A 16 23.74 12.35 8.37
CA ASN A 16 24.22 11.74 7.14
C ASN A 16 23.23 10.68 6.63
N SER A 17 22.64 10.92 5.46
CA SER A 17 21.62 10.03 4.88
C SER A 17 22.11 8.60 4.64
N TYR A 18 23.40 8.39 4.34
CA TYR A 18 23.96 7.06 4.12
C TYR A 18 23.91 6.24 5.41
N PHE A 19 24.43 6.79 6.52
CA PHE A 19 24.40 6.10 7.81
C PHE A 19 22.99 5.92 8.33
N VAL A 20 22.14 6.94 8.23
CA VAL A 20 20.74 6.85 8.67
C VAL A 20 19.98 5.81 7.86
N ASN A 21 20.18 5.72 6.53
CA ASN A 21 19.56 4.68 5.72
C ASN A 21 19.98 3.28 6.16
N HIS A 22 21.27 3.08 6.43
CA HIS A 22 21.79 1.80 6.89
C HIS A 22 21.27 1.43 8.28
N ILE A 23 21.22 2.38 9.23
CA ILE A 23 20.61 2.16 10.55
C ILE A 23 19.15 1.72 10.40
N LEU A 24 18.40 2.41 9.55
CA LEU A 24 16.98 2.12 9.31
C LEU A 24 16.74 0.77 8.64
N ASP A 25 17.70 0.21 7.89
CA ASP A 25 17.59 -1.16 7.37
C ASP A 25 17.53 -2.23 8.49
N TYR A 26 18.00 -1.92 9.69
CA TYR A 26 18.00 -2.85 10.84
C TYR A 26 16.94 -2.57 11.89
N VAL A 27 16.30 -1.39 11.88
CA VAL A 27 15.34 -1.00 12.92
C VAL A 27 13.91 -0.80 12.41
N LEU A 28 13.72 -0.64 11.10
CA LEU A 28 12.37 -0.56 10.54
C LEU A 28 11.73 -1.93 10.55
N GLU A 29 10.47 -1.98 10.95
CA GLU A 29 9.63 -3.15 10.75
C GLU A 29 9.30 -3.26 9.25
N ASP A 30 8.88 -4.45 8.84
CA ASP A 30 8.42 -4.68 7.48
C ASP A 30 7.30 -3.67 7.14
N PHE A 31 6.30 -3.48 8.00
CA PHE A 31 5.30 -2.44 7.81
C PHE A 31 5.76 -1.06 8.27
N ILE A 32 6.53 -0.40 7.41
CA ILE A 32 7.10 0.95 7.61
C ILE A 32 6.12 2.04 8.09
N ILE A 33 4.81 1.85 7.92
CA ILE A 33 3.78 2.78 8.42
C ILE A 33 3.66 2.74 9.96
N TYR A 34 4.09 1.67 10.63
CA TYR A 34 4.21 1.65 12.09
C TYR A 34 5.45 2.41 12.59
N ASN A 35 6.39 2.71 11.72
CA ASN A 35 7.65 3.36 12.07
C ASN A 35 7.70 4.85 11.69
N LEU A 36 6.54 5.50 11.55
CA LEU A 36 6.47 6.91 11.16
C LEU A 36 7.11 7.86 12.18
N ASP A 37 7.26 7.43 13.43
CA ASP A 37 7.88 8.24 14.49
C ASP A 37 9.35 8.55 14.23
N TYR A 38 10.06 7.72 13.47
CA TYR A 38 11.44 8.05 13.06
C TYR A 38 11.52 9.32 12.23
N ARG A 39 10.43 9.73 11.57
CA ARG A 39 10.35 11.01 10.82
C ARG A 39 10.41 12.24 11.73
N LEU A 40 10.28 12.05 13.04
CA LEU A 40 10.31 13.09 14.06
C LEU A 40 11.72 13.30 14.64
N VAL A 41 12.67 12.39 14.40
CA VAL A 41 14.04 12.48 14.94
C VAL A 41 14.76 13.73 14.40
N ASN A 42 14.90 13.84 13.08
CA ASN A 42 15.45 15.02 12.41
C ASN A 42 15.09 15.02 10.91
N LYS A 43 15.56 16.03 10.17
CA LYS A 43 15.31 16.17 8.72
C LYS A 43 15.88 15.01 7.90
N THR A 44 17.05 14.50 8.25
CA THR A 44 17.70 13.38 7.55
C THR A 44 16.89 12.10 7.72
N PHE A 45 16.50 11.74 8.94
CA PHE A 45 15.61 10.59 9.19
C PHE A 45 14.29 10.72 8.45
N ARG A 46 13.64 11.90 8.49
CA ARG A 46 12.42 12.14 7.73
C ARG A 46 12.62 11.87 6.24
N HIS A 47 13.67 12.42 5.64
CA HIS A 47 13.96 12.25 4.22
C HIS A 47 14.17 10.78 3.84
N VAL A 48 14.96 10.05 4.65
CA VAL A 48 15.27 8.64 4.39
C VAL A 48 14.02 7.76 4.57
N VAL A 49 13.25 7.94 5.66
CA VAL A 49 12.00 7.20 5.88
C VAL A 49 10.99 7.48 4.76
N ASP A 50 10.79 8.74 4.39
CA ASP A 50 9.90 9.10 3.27
C ASP A 50 10.39 8.46 1.95
N GLY A 51 11.70 8.37 1.73
CA GLY A 51 12.29 7.68 0.59
C GLY A 51 11.95 6.19 0.55
N LYS A 52 12.11 5.50 1.68
CA LYS A 52 11.75 4.08 1.82
C LYS A 52 10.24 3.83 1.64
N ILE A 53 9.39 4.71 2.17
CA ILE A 53 7.93 4.66 1.94
C ILE A 53 7.63 4.78 0.45
N ARG A 54 8.21 5.78 -0.23
CA ARG A 54 8.02 5.96 -1.68
C ARG A 54 8.48 4.75 -2.49
N GLU A 55 9.61 4.16 -2.14
CA GLU A 55 10.13 2.97 -2.82
C GLU A 55 9.26 1.74 -2.58
N LYS A 56 8.82 1.49 -1.33
CA LYS A 56 7.97 0.33 -1.00
C LYS A 56 6.58 0.43 -1.63
N TYR A 57 5.98 1.62 -1.68
CA TYR A 57 4.60 1.81 -2.12
C TYR A 57 4.45 2.34 -3.55
N LYS A 58 5.55 2.46 -4.33
CA LYS A 58 5.44 2.71 -5.78
C LYS A 58 4.74 1.56 -6.50
N SER A 59 4.89 0.33 -5.99
CA SER A 59 4.15 -0.85 -6.42
C SER A 59 3.21 -1.29 -5.30
N MET A 60 1.92 -1.37 -5.62
CA MET A 60 0.83 -1.62 -4.68
C MET A 60 0.16 -2.95 -5.02
N LYS A 61 0.17 -3.87 -4.06
CA LYS A 61 -0.56 -5.14 -4.11
C LYS A 61 -1.64 -5.13 -3.03
N LEU A 62 -2.89 -5.25 -3.46
CA LEU A 62 -4.06 -5.33 -2.58
C LEU A 62 -4.65 -6.73 -2.69
N GLU A 63 -4.73 -7.44 -1.58
CA GLU A 63 -5.15 -8.85 -1.59
C GLU A 63 -6.21 -9.09 -0.52
N TYR A 64 -7.18 -9.92 -0.83
CA TYR A 64 -8.13 -10.43 0.14
C TYR A 64 -7.96 -11.93 0.30
N ASP A 65 -7.81 -12.36 1.55
CA ASP A 65 -7.74 -13.75 1.93
C ASP A 65 -8.96 -14.08 2.80
N ASP A 66 -9.79 -14.99 2.29
CA ASP A 66 -10.92 -15.58 3.01
C ASP A 66 -10.61 -17.00 3.51
N GLY A 67 -9.34 -17.41 3.55
CA GLY A 67 -8.90 -18.73 4.03
C GLY A 67 -9.41 -19.90 3.19
N ALA A 68 -10.03 -19.64 2.04
CA ALA A 68 -10.50 -20.67 1.12
C ALA A 68 -9.42 -20.97 0.08
N GLU A 69 -9.16 -22.25 -0.16
CA GLU A 69 -8.21 -22.69 -1.19
C GLU A 69 -8.51 -22.03 -2.54
N GLU A 70 -7.45 -21.72 -3.30
CA GLU A 70 -7.56 -21.14 -4.63
C GLU A 70 -8.41 -22.08 -5.50
N ASN A 71 -9.50 -21.58 -6.09
CA ASN A 71 -10.54 -22.34 -6.83
C ASN A 71 -11.54 -23.20 -6.03
N SER A 72 -11.52 -23.17 -4.69
CA SER A 72 -12.60 -23.81 -3.92
C SER A 72 -13.88 -22.95 -3.94
N ILE A 73 -14.99 -23.54 -4.39
CA ILE A 73 -16.31 -23.07 -3.93
C ILE A 73 -16.28 -23.34 -2.43
N LEU A 74 -16.44 -22.31 -1.59
CA LEU A 74 -16.48 -22.45 -0.13
C LEU A 74 -17.13 -23.78 0.23
N THR A 75 -16.36 -24.68 0.83
CA THR A 75 -16.85 -26.02 1.12
C THR A 75 -18.10 -25.89 1.99
N GLU A 76 -19.03 -26.83 1.88
CA GLU A 76 -20.27 -26.80 2.65
C GLU A 76 -19.99 -26.65 4.16
N MET A 77 -18.85 -27.17 4.63
CA MET A 77 -18.32 -26.99 5.99
C MET A 77 -17.89 -25.55 6.32
N GLN A 78 -17.26 -24.81 5.40
CA GLN A 78 -16.95 -23.39 5.58
C GLN A 78 -18.22 -22.53 5.59
N ARG A 79 -19.25 -22.90 4.82
CA ARG A 79 -20.57 -22.25 4.87
C ARG A 79 -21.30 -22.50 6.19
N LEU A 80 -21.14 -23.68 6.77
CA LEU A 80 -21.74 -24.08 8.04
C LEU A 80 -21.06 -23.45 9.26
N ASN A 81 -19.79 -23.03 9.14
CA ASN A 81 -19.06 -22.39 10.23
C ASN A 81 -18.41 -21.05 9.81
N PRO A 82 -19.21 -20.03 9.44
CA PRO A 82 -18.75 -18.76 8.87
C PRO A 82 -17.92 -17.90 9.84
N PHE A 83 -17.84 -18.29 11.11
CA PHE A 83 -17.09 -17.61 12.18
C PHE A 83 -15.60 -17.99 12.22
N ASN A 84 -15.19 -19.11 11.62
CA ASN A 84 -13.79 -19.56 11.59
C ASN A 84 -13.07 -19.25 10.26
N ILE A 85 -13.70 -18.46 9.39
CA ILE A 85 -13.10 -18.03 8.14
C ILE A 85 -12.19 -16.85 8.43
N ARG A 86 -10.88 -17.03 8.23
CA ARG A 86 -9.87 -15.97 8.30
C ARG A 86 -10.21 -14.96 7.20
N LYS A 87 -10.54 -13.72 7.57
CA LYS A 87 -10.94 -12.65 6.63
C LYS A 87 -9.98 -11.49 6.77
N GLU A 88 -8.92 -11.55 6.00
CA GLU A 88 -7.82 -10.62 6.11
C GLU A 88 -7.63 -9.89 4.80
N PHE A 89 -7.26 -8.62 4.92
CA PHE A 89 -7.01 -7.78 3.77
C PHE A 89 -5.57 -7.30 3.88
N TYR A 90 -4.83 -7.42 2.80
CA TYR A 90 -3.40 -7.17 2.79
C TYR A 90 -3.06 -6.02 1.85
N VAL A 91 -2.09 -5.20 2.26
CA VAL A 91 -1.46 -4.18 1.42
C VAL A 91 0.03 -4.46 1.41
N ASN A 92 0.59 -4.84 0.26
CA ASN A 92 1.99 -5.25 0.12
C ASN A 92 2.39 -6.30 1.17
N SER A 93 1.59 -7.36 1.28
CA SER A 93 1.75 -8.48 2.23
C SER A 93 1.50 -8.17 3.71
N GLU A 94 1.01 -6.97 4.02
CA GLU A 94 0.79 -6.52 5.40
C GLU A 94 -0.68 -6.43 5.72
N GLU A 95 -1.13 -7.04 6.82
CA GLU A 95 -2.54 -7.06 7.19
C GLU A 95 -3.03 -5.65 7.57
N VAL A 96 -4.09 -5.18 6.89
CA VAL A 96 -4.70 -3.88 7.10
C VAL A 96 -6.22 -4.02 7.14
N LYS A 97 -6.85 -3.47 8.18
CA LYS A 97 -8.32 -3.41 8.22
C LYS A 97 -8.84 -2.50 7.10
N VAL A 98 -9.81 -2.97 6.30
CA VAL A 98 -10.42 -2.25 5.16
C VAL A 98 -10.88 -0.81 5.51
N LYS A 99 -11.32 -0.59 6.76
CA LYS A 99 -11.72 0.73 7.27
C LYS A 99 -10.56 1.74 7.32
N HIS A 100 -9.32 1.29 7.44
CA HIS A 100 -8.12 2.12 7.51
C HIS A 100 -7.51 2.46 6.14
N LEU A 101 -7.84 1.71 5.07
CA LEU A 101 -7.31 1.93 3.72
C LEU A 101 -7.47 3.37 3.23
N GLY A 102 -8.59 4.02 3.54
CA GLY A 102 -8.82 5.40 3.14
C GLY A 102 -7.83 6.39 3.76
N LYS A 103 -7.40 6.15 5.01
CA LYS A 103 -6.39 6.97 5.70
C LYS A 103 -5.00 6.66 5.17
N LEU A 104 -4.70 5.38 4.98
CA LEU A 104 -3.42 4.92 4.41
C LEU A 104 -3.20 5.51 3.03
N PHE A 105 -4.15 5.36 2.09
CA PHE A 105 -4.00 5.86 0.73
C PHE A 105 -3.84 7.37 0.68
N ARG A 106 -4.59 8.10 1.52
CA ARG A 106 -4.44 9.55 1.63
C ARG A 106 -3.05 9.94 2.17
N PHE A 107 -2.54 9.22 3.17
CA PHE A 107 -1.19 9.44 3.66
C PHE A 107 -0.15 9.21 2.56
N LEU A 108 -0.23 8.07 1.85
CA LEU A 108 0.70 7.75 0.78
C LEU A 108 0.69 8.82 -0.31
N LYS A 109 -0.50 9.22 -0.78
CA LYS A 109 -0.65 10.20 -1.84
C LYS A 109 -0.30 11.63 -1.42
N ASP A 110 -0.93 12.13 -0.35
CA ASP A 110 -0.92 13.55 -0.03
C ASP A 110 0.23 13.93 0.93
N VAL A 111 0.67 13.03 1.80
CA VAL A 111 1.72 13.30 2.81
C VAL A 111 3.08 12.76 2.39
N ALA A 112 3.17 11.48 2.03
CA ALA A 112 4.41 10.86 1.60
C ALA A 112 4.74 11.13 0.12
N GLN A 113 3.76 11.65 -0.63
CA GLN A 113 3.88 12.00 -2.06
C GLN A 113 4.37 10.81 -2.90
N VAL A 114 3.82 9.63 -2.61
CA VAL A 114 4.11 8.41 -3.37
C VAL A 114 3.53 8.54 -4.76
N LYS A 115 4.41 8.40 -5.77
CA LYS A 115 4.01 8.22 -7.17
C LYS A 115 3.80 6.74 -7.42
N VAL A 116 2.57 6.28 -7.22
CA VAL A 116 2.19 4.89 -7.50
C VAL A 116 2.27 4.66 -9.00
N ARG A 117 3.00 3.62 -9.40
CA ARG A 117 3.17 3.20 -10.79
C ARG A 117 2.52 1.85 -11.06
N GLU A 118 2.45 0.99 -10.07
CA GLU A 118 1.86 -0.34 -10.24
C GLU A 118 0.77 -0.58 -9.21
N ILE A 119 -0.34 -1.13 -9.67
CA ILE A 119 -1.47 -1.55 -8.85
C ILE A 119 -1.90 -2.94 -9.31
N ARG A 120 -1.90 -3.89 -8.37
CA ARG A 120 -2.34 -5.27 -8.55
C ARG A 120 -3.35 -5.61 -7.47
N LEU A 121 -4.55 -6.00 -7.89
CA LEU A 121 -5.62 -6.45 -7.01
C LEU A 121 -5.72 -7.97 -7.16
N LYS A 122 -5.81 -8.71 -6.05
CA LYS A 122 -5.94 -10.18 -6.05
C LYS A 122 -7.10 -10.61 -5.16
N ASN A 123 -7.91 -11.56 -5.66
CA ASN A 123 -9.00 -12.22 -4.94
C ASN A 123 -10.06 -11.26 -4.38
N LEU A 124 -10.20 -10.06 -4.95
CA LEU A 124 -11.12 -9.07 -4.39
C LEU A 124 -12.57 -9.32 -4.77
N SER A 125 -12.82 -10.19 -5.77
CA SER A 125 -14.15 -10.69 -6.11
C SER A 125 -14.80 -11.47 -4.96
N ARG A 126 -13.98 -12.06 -4.07
CA ARG A 126 -14.44 -12.75 -2.85
C ARG A 126 -14.82 -11.80 -1.71
N LEU A 127 -14.49 -10.51 -1.82
CA LEU A 127 -14.89 -9.50 -0.85
C LEU A 127 -16.42 -9.31 -0.90
N ASN A 128 -17.02 -8.94 0.23
CA ASN A 128 -18.42 -8.54 0.26
C ASN A 128 -18.69 -7.46 -0.80
N VAL A 129 -19.66 -7.70 -1.69
CA VAL A 129 -20.01 -6.82 -2.82
C VAL A 129 -20.31 -5.37 -2.39
N THR A 130 -20.81 -5.17 -1.17
CA THR A 130 -21.05 -3.83 -0.61
C THR A 130 -19.75 -3.02 -0.43
N LEU A 131 -18.60 -3.68 -0.35
CA LEU A 131 -17.28 -3.06 -0.21
C LEU A 131 -16.57 -2.83 -1.54
N HIS A 132 -17.05 -3.41 -2.65
CA HIS A 132 -16.43 -3.29 -3.98
C HIS A 132 -16.32 -1.82 -4.41
N ARG A 133 -17.45 -1.12 -4.47
CA ARG A 133 -17.48 0.30 -4.86
C ARG A 133 -16.70 1.19 -3.89
N PRO A 134 -16.86 1.09 -2.56
CA PRO A 134 -16.02 1.84 -1.62
C PRO A 134 -14.52 1.59 -1.78
N LEU A 135 -14.09 0.38 -2.13
CA LEU A 135 -12.69 0.06 -2.36
C LEU A 135 -12.19 0.63 -3.68
N HIS A 136 -12.96 0.44 -4.77
CA HIS A 136 -12.71 1.07 -6.07
C HIS A 136 -12.51 2.58 -5.91
N ASP A 137 -13.44 3.28 -5.25
CA ASP A 137 -13.39 4.73 -5.10
C ASP A 137 -12.19 5.18 -4.25
N LYS A 138 -11.77 4.38 -3.27
CA LYS A 138 -10.53 4.63 -2.50
C LYS A 138 -9.30 4.48 -3.39
N VAL A 139 -9.19 3.42 -4.19
CA VAL A 139 -8.04 3.20 -5.08
C VAL A 139 -7.97 4.32 -6.13
N ILE A 140 -9.06 4.53 -6.87
CA ILE A 140 -9.09 5.53 -7.94
C ILE A 140 -8.97 6.95 -7.39
N GLY A 141 -9.70 7.29 -6.34
CA GLY A 141 -9.80 8.67 -5.86
C GLY A 141 -8.74 9.07 -4.84
N LYS A 142 -8.38 8.17 -3.92
CA LYS A 142 -7.49 8.49 -2.78
C LYS A 142 -6.07 8.00 -2.94
N LEU A 143 -5.84 6.94 -3.71
CA LEU A 143 -4.49 6.43 -3.98
C LEU A 143 -3.93 7.02 -5.28
N ILE A 144 -4.66 6.86 -6.39
CA ILE A 144 -4.22 7.36 -7.70
C ILE A 144 -4.55 8.86 -7.86
N GLY A 145 -5.81 9.21 -7.63
CA GLY A 145 -6.33 10.57 -7.81
C GLY A 145 -6.12 11.10 -9.23
N ASN A 146 -5.31 12.14 -9.36
CA ASN A 146 -5.02 12.80 -10.63
C ASN A 146 -3.85 12.17 -11.40
N ASN A 147 -3.07 11.28 -10.76
CA ASN A 147 -1.85 10.70 -11.34
C ASN A 147 -2.13 9.46 -12.19
N LYS A 148 -3.29 9.39 -12.83
CA LYS A 148 -3.72 8.22 -13.61
C LYS A 148 -2.76 7.89 -14.76
N SER A 149 -2.13 8.91 -15.35
CA SER A 149 -1.18 8.78 -16.46
C SER A 149 0.19 8.27 -16.02
N GLU A 150 0.47 8.23 -14.73
CA GLU A 150 1.73 7.68 -14.18
C GLU A 150 1.60 6.17 -13.90
N ILE A 151 0.42 5.57 -14.09
CA ILE A 151 0.19 4.15 -13.85
C ILE A 151 0.70 3.32 -15.04
N GLU A 152 1.66 2.45 -14.74
CA GLU A 152 2.35 1.55 -15.67
C GLU A 152 1.76 0.13 -15.63
N THR A 153 1.26 -0.30 -14.47
CA THR A 153 0.57 -1.59 -14.28
C THR A 153 -0.75 -1.41 -13.55
N PHE A 154 -1.84 -1.94 -14.09
CA PHE A 154 -3.18 -1.87 -13.52
C PHE A 154 -3.95 -3.19 -13.73
N ILE A 155 -3.81 -4.12 -12.78
CA ILE A 155 -4.33 -5.49 -12.89
C ILE A 155 -5.35 -5.80 -11.80
N GLY A 156 -6.41 -6.54 -12.16
CA GLY A 156 -7.38 -7.13 -11.22
C GLY A 156 -8.48 -6.18 -10.73
N MET A 157 -8.62 -5.00 -11.34
CA MET A 157 -9.68 -4.06 -10.95
C MET A 157 -11.09 -4.54 -11.34
N ASP A 158 -11.18 -5.41 -12.32
CA ASP A 158 -12.39 -6.09 -12.78
C ASP A 158 -13.05 -6.96 -11.68
N ASP A 159 -12.30 -7.43 -10.69
CA ASP A 159 -12.82 -8.13 -9.51
C ASP A 159 -13.87 -7.32 -8.73
N ILE A 160 -13.75 -5.99 -8.72
CA ILE A 160 -14.57 -5.08 -7.90
C ILE A 160 -15.21 -3.95 -8.71
N CYS A 161 -14.97 -3.91 -10.02
CA CYS A 161 -15.44 -2.84 -10.89
C CYS A 161 -16.03 -3.42 -12.17
N HIS A 162 -17.33 -3.17 -12.38
CA HIS A 162 -18.02 -3.64 -13.57
C HIS A 162 -17.44 -3.02 -14.86
N PRO A 163 -17.53 -3.74 -16.00
CA PRO A 163 -17.14 -3.21 -17.30
C PRO A 163 -17.81 -1.86 -17.60
N GLY A 164 -17.07 -0.96 -18.24
CA GLY A 164 -17.60 0.36 -18.64
C GLY A 164 -17.30 1.50 -17.65
N CYS A 165 -16.63 1.25 -16.52
CA CYS A 165 -16.21 2.32 -15.61
C CYS A 165 -15.28 3.32 -16.31
N SER A 166 -15.73 4.58 -16.44
CA SER A 166 -15.01 5.63 -17.16
C SER A 166 -13.63 5.94 -16.55
N HIS A 167 -13.47 5.77 -15.24
CA HIS A 167 -12.18 5.99 -14.56
C HIS A 167 -11.18 4.87 -14.85
N CYS A 168 -11.63 3.61 -14.76
CA CYS A 168 -10.80 2.45 -15.09
C CYS A 168 -10.43 2.45 -16.58
N LEU A 169 -11.38 2.77 -17.46
CA LEU A 169 -11.12 2.89 -18.91
C LEU A 169 -10.08 3.96 -19.23
N LYS A 170 -10.08 5.09 -18.51
CA LYS A 170 -9.05 6.13 -18.69
C LYS A 170 -7.65 5.62 -18.34
N ILE A 171 -7.51 4.84 -17.27
CA ILE A 171 -6.24 4.23 -16.89
C ILE A 171 -5.85 3.16 -17.91
N ALA A 172 -6.76 2.24 -18.25
CA ALA A 172 -6.50 1.15 -19.18
C ALA A 172 -6.03 1.63 -20.56
N LYS A 173 -6.55 2.75 -21.07
CA LYS A 173 -6.15 3.31 -22.37
C LYS A 173 -4.70 3.78 -22.45
N GLN A 174 -4.08 4.09 -21.32
CA GLN A 174 -2.72 4.67 -21.25
C GLN A 174 -1.73 3.77 -20.48
N CYS A 175 -2.23 2.73 -19.81
CA CYS A 175 -1.45 1.80 -19.00
C CYS A 175 -0.90 0.67 -19.89
N PRO A 176 0.43 0.49 -19.99
CA PRO A 176 1.02 -0.57 -20.80
C PRO A 176 0.61 -1.98 -20.40
N ILE A 177 0.45 -2.23 -19.09
CA ILE A 177 0.08 -3.54 -18.56
C ILE A 177 -1.26 -3.40 -17.83
N TYR A 178 -2.33 -3.90 -18.43
CA TYR A 178 -3.66 -3.88 -17.82
C TYR A 178 -4.42 -5.20 -18.09
N GLY A 179 -5.34 -5.56 -17.21
CA GLY A 179 -6.18 -6.74 -17.42
C GLY A 179 -6.64 -7.43 -16.13
N PRO A 180 -7.28 -8.60 -16.26
CA PRO A 180 -7.63 -9.46 -15.13
C PRO A 180 -6.37 -10.03 -14.45
N VAL A 181 -6.55 -10.61 -13.27
CA VAL A 181 -5.51 -11.43 -12.63
C VAL A 181 -5.32 -12.69 -13.47
N ASN A 182 -4.09 -12.92 -13.95
CA ASN A 182 -3.69 -14.16 -14.62
C ASN A 182 -3.40 -15.26 -13.61
#